data_AF-A0A1Q6RP46-F1
#
_entry.id   AF-A0A1Q6RP46-F1
#
_cell.length_a   1.000
_cell.length_b   1.000
_cell.length_c   1.000
_cell.angle_alpha   90.00
_cell.angle_beta   90.00
_cell.angle_gamma   90.00
#
_symmetry.space_group_name_H-M   'P 1'
#
loop_
_entity.id
_entity.type
_entity.pdbx_description
1 polymer ?
#
loop_
_entity_poly.entity_id
_entity_poly.type
_entity_poly.pdbx_seq_one_letter_code
_entity_poly.pdbx_strand_id
1 'polypeptide(L)' 'VMQFVEEKTGGRLSLGAGTLYGALNSLQDKKWIEPYGDSEGRKKEYHITAQGKEIAEKELARLNELVSVASKIVGGAT' A
#
# COMPACT_ATOMS: atom_id res chain seq x y z
N VAL A 1 -3.49 -10.42 -4.57
CA VAL A 1 -3.40 -9.16 -3.78
C VAL A 1 -4.49 -9.10 -2.71
N MET A 2 -5.78 -9.25 -3.05
CA MET A 2 -6.88 -9.18 -2.05
C MET A 2 -6.65 -10.14 -0.87
N GLN A 3 -6.46 -11.43 -1.15
CA GLN A 3 -6.18 -12.44 -0.12
C GLN A 3 -4.95 -12.09 0.74
N PHE A 4 -3.86 -11.64 0.11
CA PHE A 4 -2.65 -11.23 0.83
C PHE A 4 -2.93 -10.09 1.82
N VAL A 5 -3.71 -9.07 1.43
CA VAL A 5 -4.06 -7.95 2.32
C VAL A 5 -4.92 -8.42 3.48
N GLU A 6 -5.91 -9.27 3.21
CA GLU A 6 -6.79 -9.83 4.25
C GLU A 6 -5.99 -10.63 5.27
N GLU A 7 -5.09 -11.51 4.81
CA GLU A 7 -4.20 -12.30 5.66
C GLU A 7 -3.27 -11.41 6.51
N LYS A 8 -2.62 -10.41 5.90
CA LYS A 8 -1.69 -9.52 6.63
C LYS A 8 -2.38 -8.58 7.61
N THR A 9 -3.66 -8.31 7.41
CA THR A 9 -4.44 -7.47 8.33
C THR A 9 -5.20 -8.28 9.37
N GLY A 10 -5.14 -9.62 9.32
CA GLY A 10 -5.89 -10.51 10.22
C GLY A 10 -7.40 -10.38 10.01
N GLY A 11 -7.84 -10.22 8.76
CA GLY A 11 -9.24 -10.05 8.39
C GLY A 11 -9.82 -8.64 8.65
N ARG A 12 -9.06 -7.73 9.27
CA ARG A 12 -9.53 -6.34 9.53
C ARG A 12 -9.83 -5.57 8.25
N LEU A 13 -9.16 -5.91 7.14
CA LEU A 13 -9.38 -5.30 5.85
C LEU A 13 -9.57 -6.37 4.78
N SER A 14 -10.78 -6.46 4.22
CA SER A 14 -11.06 -7.22 3.01
C SER A 14 -11.34 -6.25 1.86
N LEU A 15 -10.56 -6.36 0.79
CA LEU A 15 -10.67 -5.46 -0.36
C LEU A 15 -11.59 -6.08 -1.42
N GLY A 16 -12.65 -5.36 -1.79
CA GLY A 16 -13.43 -5.68 -2.98
C GLY A 16 -12.66 -5.35 -4.28
N ALA A 17 -13.08 -5.97 -5.38
CA ALA A 17 -12.43 -5.79 -6.69
C ALA A 17 -12.36 -4.31 -7.11
N GLY A 18 -13.45 -3.56 -6.96
CA GLY A 18 -13.50 -2.13 -7.32
C GLY A 18 -12.47 -1.29 -6.57
N THR A 19 -12.35 -1.49 -5.24
CA THR A 19 -11.37 -0.78 -4.40
C THR A 19 -9.94 -1.15 -4.77
N LEU A 20 -9.65 -2.44 -4.99
CA LEU A 20 -8.31 -2.87 -5.36
C LEU A 20 -7.89 -2.27 -6.71
N TYR A 21 -8.73 -2.39 -7.74
CA TYR A 21 -8.38 -1.87 -9.07
C TYR A 21 -8.34 -0.34 -9.09
N GLY A 22 -9.21 0.34 -8.33
CA GLY A 22 -9.11 1.79 -8.15
C GLY A 22 -7.80 2.23 -7.51
N ALA A 23 -7.31 1.49 -6.49
CA ALA A 23 -6.02 1.74 -5.87
C ALA A 23 -4.86 1.49 -6.84
N LEU A 24 -4.86 0.37 -7.58
CA LEU A 24 -3.83 0.07 -8.58
C LEU A 24 -3.77 1.12 -9.69
N ASN A 25 -4.92 1.55 -10.21
CA ASN A 25 -4.99 2.61 -11.21
C ASN A 25 -4.41 3.92 -10.66
N SER A 26 -4.78 4.29 -9.43
CA SER A 26 -4.26 5.50 -8.78
C SER A 26 -2.74 5.47 -8.59
N LEU A 27 -2.18 4.30 -8.25
CA LEU A 27 -0.72 4.13 -8.11
C LEU A 27 -0.02 4.24 -9.47
N GLN A 28 -0.63 3.72 -10.54
CA GLN A 28 -0.09 3.80 -11.88
C GLN A 28 -0.19 5.23 -12.46
N ASP A 29 -1.31 5.92 -12.27
CA ASP A 29 -1.53 7.31 -12.70
C ASP A 29 -0.50 8.25 -12.05
N LYS A 30 -0.13 7.97 -10.79
CA LYS A 30 0.94 8.68 -10.07
C LYS A 30 2.35 8.21 -10.44
N LYS A 31 2.50 7.21 -11.31
CA LYS A 31 3.77 6.58 -11.72
C LYS A 31 4.55 5.94 -10.56
N TRP A 32 3.86 5.53 -9.51
CA TRP A 32 4.48 4.84 -8.37
C TRP A 32 4.66 3.35 -8.64
N ILE A 33 3.84 2.79 -9.52
CA ILE A 33 4.01 1.44 -10.06
C ILE A 33 3.90 1.48 -11.58
N GLU A 34 4.47 0.49 -12.24
CA GLU A 34 4.36 0.27 -13.67
C GLU A 34 4.09 -1.20 -13.99
N PRO A 35 3.41 -1.52 -15.10
CA PRO A 35 3.19 -2.89 -15.53
C PRO A 35 4.53 -3.64 -15.70
N TYR A 36 4.53 -4.92 -15.34
CA TYR A 36 5.68 -5.79 -15.51
C TYR A 36 5.31 -7.04 -16.32
N GLY A 37 6.23 -7.45 -17.21
CA GLY A 37 6.06 -8.59 -18.10
C GLY A 37 5.23 -8.28 -19.35
N ASP A 38 5.35 -9.12 -20.37
CA ASP A 38 4.48 -9.05 -21.54
C ASP A 38 3.10 -9.55 -21.16
N SER A 39 2.09 -8.72 -21.42
CA SER A 39 0.69 -8.91 -21.05
C SER A 39 -0.03 -10.02 -21.84
N GLU A 40 0.68 -11.09 -22.21
CA GLU A 40 0.11 -12.25 -22.92
C GLU A 40 -0.79 -13.11 -22.02
N GLY A 41 -0.72 -12.90 -20.69
CA GLY A 41 -1.55 -13.59 -19.70
C GLY A 41 -2.68 -12.72 -19.11
N ARG A 42 -3.69 -13.39 -18.54
CA ARG A 42 -4.78 -12.75 -17.75
C ARG A 42 -4.30 -12.06 -16.47
N LYS A 43 -3.08 -12.33 -16.01
CA LYS A 43 -2.53 -11.81 -14.77
C LYS A 43 -1.78 -10.50 -15.06
N LYS A 44 -2.27 -9.39 -14.50
CA LYS A 44 -1.53 -8.12 -14.51
C LYS A 44 -0.53 -8.13 -13.37
N GLU A 45 0.75 -7.95 -13.71
CA GLU A 45 1.83 -7.81 -12.75
C GLU A 45 2.36 -6.38 -12.79
N TYR A 46 2.93 -5.93 -11.68
CA TYR A 46 3.44 -4.56 -11.54
C TYR A 46 4.74 -4.57 -10.76
N HIS A 47 5.63 -3.65 -11.08
CA HIS A 47 6.77 -3.30 -10.25
C HIS A 47 6.65 -1.90 -9.67
N ILE A 48 7.22 -1.73 -8.48
CA ILE A 48 7.35 -0.41 -7.87
C ILE A 48 8.46 0.35 -8.59
N THR A 49 8.19 1.59 -8.97
CA THR A 49 9.19 2.46 -9.60
C THR A 49 10.13 3.03 -8.53
N ALA A 50 11.26 3.62 -8.94
CA ALA A 50 12.15 4.31 -8.00
C ALA A 50 11.42 5.42 -7.24
N GLN A 51 10.58 6.20 -7.94
CA GLN A 51 9.72 7.23 -7.34
C GLN A 51 8.70 6.63 -6.36
N GLY A 52 8.03 5.54 -6.75
CA GLY A 52 7.07 4.86 -5.88
C GLY A 52 7.72 4.35 -4.59
N LYS A 53 8.96 3.85 -4.69
CA LYS A 53 9.74 3.39 -3.53
C LYS A 53 10.05 4.54 -2.58
N GLU A 54 10.52 5.68 -3.09
CA GLU A 54 10.80 6.86 -2.27
C GLU A 54 9.55 7.34 -1.51
N ILE A 55 8.38 7.34 -2.18
CA ILE A 55 7.12 7.72 -1.54
C ILE A 55 6.70 6.69 -0.47
N ALA A 56 6.86 5.40 -0.74
CA ALA A 56 6.56 4.35 0.24
C ALA A 56 7.46 4.46 1.48
N GLU A 57 8.74 4.80 1.32
CA GLU A 57 9.68 5.05 2.42
C GLU A 57 9.27 6.29 3.25
N LYS A 58 8.85 7.37 2.60
CA LYS A 58 8.28 8.56 3.28
C LYS A 58 7.02 8.22 4.07
N GLU A 59 6.12 7.41 3.50
CA GLU A 59 4.89 7.01 4.18
C GLU A 59 5.16 6.09 5.37
N LEU A 60 6.15 5.20 5.27
CA LEU A 60 6.61 4.39 6.40
C LEU A 60 7.12 5.28 7.55
N ALA A 61 7.93 6.31 7.24
CA ALA A 61 8.40 7.26 8.23
C ALA A 61 7.23 7.99 8.92
N ARG A 62 6.24 8.45 8.14
CA ARG A 62 5.03 9.11 8.65
C ARG A 62 4.19 8.19 9.55
N LEU A 63 4.05 6.91 9.18
CA LEU A 63 3.33 5.93 10.00
C LEU A 63 4.04 5.66 11.33
N ASN A 64 5.37 5.58 11.33
CA ASN A 64 6.16 5.43 12.57
C ASN A 64 6.01 6.65 13.49
N GLU A 65 5.98 7.87 12.93
CA GLU A 65 5.70 9.09 13.69
C GLU A 65 4.32 9.03 14.33
N LEU A 66 3.28 8.64 13.58
CA LEU A 66 1.93 8.49 14.11
C LEU A 66 1.86 7.47 15.25
N VAL A 67 2.54 6.34 15.12
CA VAL A 67 2.63 5.34 16.20
C VAL A 67 3.30 5.95 17.43
N SER A 68 4.41 6.68 17.27
CA SER A 68 5.10 7.34 18.38
C SER A 68 4.19 8.34 19.11
N VAL A 69 3.47 9.19 18.35
CA VAL A 69 2.52 10.16 18.91
C VAL A 69 1.40 9.44 19.66
N ALA A 70 0.78 8.43 19.05
CA ALA A 70 -0.31 7.66 19.66
C ALA A 70 0.16 6.95 20.94
N SER A 71 1.35 6.37 20.96
CA SER A 71 1.91 5.73 22.15
C SER A 71 2.11 6.70 23.32
N LYS A 72 2.53 7.94 23.06
CA LYS A 72 2.66 8.97 24.11
C LYS A 72 1.30 9.34 24.70
N ILE A 73 0.30 9.56 23.85
CA ILE A 73 -1.07 9.92 24.25
C ILE A 73 -1.70 8.79 25.06
N VAL A 74 -1.66 7.56 24.54
CA VAL A 74 -2.27 6.39 25.21
C VAL A 74 -1.52 6.03 26.50
N GLY A 75 -0.20 6.23 26.53
CA GLY A 75 0.62 6.02 27.73
C GLY A 75 0.44 7.06 28.83
N GLY A 76 -0.39 8.10 28.61
CA GLY A 76 -0.68 9.14 29.60
C GLY A 76 0.46 10.13 29.83
N ALA A 77 1.46 10.18 28.95
CA ALA A 77 2.50 11.20 29.00
C ALA A 77 1.92 12.52 28.51
N THR A 78 1.63 13.42 29.46
CA THR A 78 1.26 14.83 29.22
C THR A 78 2.50 15.70 29.22
#